data_AF-A0AAV6VDD0-F1
#
_entry.id   AF-A0AAV6VDD0-F1
#
_cell.length_a   1.000
_cell.length_b   1.000
_cell.length_c   1.000
_cell.angle_alpha   90.00
_cell.angle_beta   90.00
_cell.angle_gamma   90.00
#
_symmetry.space_group_name_H-M   'P 1'
#
loop_
_entity.id
_entity.type
_entity.pdbx_description
1 polymer ?
#
loop_
_entity_poly.entity_id
_entity_poly.type
_entity_poly.pdbx_seq_one_letter_code
_entity_poly.pdbx_strand_id
1 'polypeptide(L)'
;MCSITTTPAVLAVPIVKRTCTEAVVWQVIFMKLFYRFVPHSWRLVSVPNRPSGRWHTFVDSAKVRFSCKSCEHGWTSMKGRITFWCAFSNNTGVVAYRLYGQQCGSCTGESYESAMWYPEEIEKVLWNICNRVAHVFYGLARPPIQLNRRPGKPKNPHNSEKCQACKDGVCAERR
;
A
#
# COMPACT_ATOMS: atom_id res chain seq x y z
N MET A 1 61.94 -29.68 5.35
CA MET A 1 60.90 -29.62 4.30
C MET A 1 59.61 -29.15 4.96
N CYS A 2 59.31 -27.84 4.89
CA CYS A 2 58.07 -27.28 5.44
C CYS A 2 57.08 -27.11 4.29
N SER A 3 55.98 -27.87 4.33
CA SER A 3 54.91 -27.79 3.34
C SER A 3 53.95 -26.67 3.72
N ILE A 4 53.90 -25.63 2.89
CA ILE A 4 52.92 -24.54 2.99
C ILE A 4 51.62 -25.05 2.40
N THR A 5 50.61 -25.26 3.24
CA THR A 5 49.25 -25.60 2.78
C THR A 5 48.50 -24.31 2.46
N THR A 6 48.48 -23.92 1.19
CA THR A 6 47.66 -22.80 0.71
C THR A 6 46.21 -23.25 0.58
N THR A 7 45.36 -22.85 1.52
CA THR A 7 43.90 -23.02 1.42
C THR A 7 43.33 -21.95 0.48
N PRO A 8 42.47 -22.29 -0.50
CA PRO A 8 41.89 -21.28 -1.37
C PRO A 8 40.81 -20.50 -0.60
N ALA A 9 40.94 -19.18 -0.61
CA ALA A 9 39.91 -18.28 -0.11
C ALA A 9 38.67 -18.41 -1.01
N VAL A 10 37.60 -18.99 -0.46
CA VAL A 10 36.29 -19.01 -1.11
C VAL A 10 35.79 -17.56 -1.16
N LEU A 11 35.71 -17.00 -2.37
CA LEU A 11 35.12 -15.69 -2.60
C LEU A 11 33.65 -15.75 -2.14
N ALA A 12 33.36 -15.14 -1.00
CA ALA A 12 32.00 -14.92 -0.56
C ALA A 12 31.33 -13.99 -1.58
N VAL A 13 30.53 -14.56 -2.48
CA VAL A 13 29.64 -13.79 -3.35
C VAL A 13 28.70 -13.03 -2.41
N PRO A 14 28.70 -11.68 -2.42
CA PRO A 14 27.79 -10.94 -1.58
C PRO A 14 26.37 -11.30 -2.02
N ILE A 15 25.63 -11.96 -1.14
CA ILE A 15 24.18 -12.11 -1.29
C ILE A 15 23.64 -10.69 -1.22
N VAL A 16 23.50 -10.06 -2.39
CA VAL A 16 22.71 -8.85 -2.55
C VAL A 16 21.31 -9.28 -2.14
N LYS A 17 20.93 -9.03 -0.88
CA LYS A 17 19.54 -9.04 -0.47
C LYS A 17 18.85 -8.09 -1.43
N ARG A 18 18.16 -8.61 -2.45
CA ARG A 18 17.33 -7.83 -3.35
C ARG A 18 16.32 -7.11 -2.45
N THR A 19 16.60 -5.86 -2.12
CA THR A 19 15.67 -5.00 -1.40
C THR A 19 14.58 -4.63 -2.39
N CYS A 20 13.57 -5.49 -2.49
CA CYS A 20 12.33 -5.15 -3.16
C CYS A 20 11.74 -3.94 -2.41
N THR A 21 11.73 -2.77 -3.04
CA THR A 21 11.12 -1.58 -2.43
C THR A 21 9.61 -1.82 -2.30
N GLU A 22 8.95 -1.17 -1.35
CA GLU A 22 7.49 -1.29 -1.17
C GLU A 22 6.75 -1.03 -2.50
N ALA A 23 7.20 -0.02 -3.27
CA ALA A 23 6.67 0.31 -4.59
C ALA A 23 6.70 -0.87 -5.57
N VAL A 24 7.74 -1.70 -5.55
CA VAL A 24 7.85 -2.88 -6.42
C VAL A 24 6.81 -3.94 -6.03
N VAL A 25 6.57 -4.15 -4.73
CA VAL A 25 5.55 -5.10 -4.25
C VAL A 25 4.16 -4.71 -4.75
N TRP A 26 3.79 -3.43 -4.64
CA TRP A 26 2.52 -2.91 -5.18
C TRP A 26 2.39 -3.18 -6.68
N GLN A 27 3.43 -2.88 -7.46
CA GLN A 27 3.40 -3.06 -8.92
C GLN A 27 3.29 -4.53 -9.33
N VAL A 28 4.08 -5.42 -8.72
CA VAL A 28 4.06 -6.86 -9.06
C VAL A 28 2.69 -7.47 -8.81
N ILE A 29 2.10 -7.20 -7.64
CA ILE A 29 0.77 -7.72 -7.29
C ILE A 29 -0.29 -7.11 -8.21
N PHE A 30 -0.21 -5.81 -8.50
CA PHE A 30 -1.13 -5.15 -9.42
C PHE A 30 -1.11 -5.78 -10.81
N MET A 31 0.07 -5.97 -11.40
CA MET A 31 0.22 -6.56 -12.72
C MET A 31 -0.35 -7.99 -12.77
N LYS A 32 -0.08 -8.81 -11.74
CA LYS A 32 -0.66 -10.16 -11.60
C LYS A 32 -2.19 -10.12 -11.65
N LEU A 33 -2.81 -9.19 -10.92
CA LEU A 33 -4.26 -9.12 -10.79
C LEU A 33 -4.95 -8.49 -12.02
N PHE A 34 -4.32 -7.49 -12.63
CA PHE A 34 -4.89 -6.73 -13.74
C PHE A 34 -4.62 -7.37 -15.12
N TYR A 35 -3.74 -8.37 -15.21
CA TYR A 35 -3.51 -9.14 -16.44
C TYR A 35 -4.80 -9.75 -17.03
N ARG A 36 -5.80 -10.03 -16.19
CA ARG A 36 -7.12 -10.53 -16.61
C ARG A 36 -7.90 -9.60 -17.55
N PHE A 37 -7.46 -8.34 -17.72
CA PHE A 37 -8.14 -7.33 -18.53
C PHE A 37 -7.58 -7.18 -19.95
N VAL A 38 -6.62 -8.01 -20.36
CA VAL A 38 -6.12 -8.07 -21.74
C VAL A 38 -7.30 -8.17 -22.73
N PRO A 39 -7.30 -7.39 -23.84
CA PRO A 39 -6.18 -6.59 -24.38
C PRO A 39 -6.05 -5.19 -23.79
N HIS A 40 -6.89 -4.78 -22.84
CA HIS A 40 -6.81 -3.44 -22.26
C HIS A 40 -5.61 -3.32 -21.32
N SER A 41 -4.91 -2.19 -21.41
CA SER A 41 -3.72 -1.93 -20.59
C SER A 41 -4.08 -1.16 -19.34
N TRP A 42 -3.60 -1.57 -18.18
CA TRP A 42 -3.81 -0.88 -16.91
C TRP A 42 -2.49 -0.56 -16.22
N ARG A 43 -2.37 0.63 -15.63
CA ARG A 43 -1.19 1.04 -14.85
C ARG A 43 -1.56 1.52 -13.46
N LEU A 44 -0.70 1.23 -12.49
CA LEU A 44 -0.81 1.70 -11.11
C LEU A 44 0.15 2.88 -10.87
N VAL A 45 -0.36 3.99 -10.33
CA VAL A 45 0.42 5.23 -10.12
C VAL A 45 0.21 5.77 -8.71
N SER A 46 1.29 5.96 -7.96
CA SER A 46 1.21 6.67 -6.68
C SER A 46 1.10 8.17 -6.93
N VAL A 47 0.15 8.84 -6.29
CA VAL A 47 -0.08 10.28 -6.42
C VAL A 47 -0.19 10.94 -5.06
N PRO A 48 0.34 12.16 -4.88
CA PRO A 48 0.25 12.87 -3.61
C PRO A 48 -1.16 13.38 -3.35
N ASN A 49 -1.98 13.63 -4.38
CA ASN A 49 -3.32 14.19 -4.26
C ASN A 49 -4.26 13.58 -5.32
N ARG A 50 -5.57 13.75 -5.12
CA ARG A 50 -6.58 13.35 -6.11
C ARG A 50 -6.28 14.03 -7.46
N PRO A 51 -6.15 13.28 -8.56
CA PRO A 51 -5.97 13.88 -9.88
C PRO A 51 -7.21 14.68 -10.32
N SER A 52 -7.01 15.69 -11.16
CA SER A 52 -8.10 16.48 -11.74
C SER A 52 -8.94 15.64 -12.72
N GLY A 53 -10.19 16.04 -12.94
CA GLY A 53 -11.12 15.36 -13.85
C GLY A 53 -12.04 14.34 -13.18
N ARG A 54 -12.67 13.49 -14.01
CA ARG A 54 -13.65 12.50 -13.55
C ARG A 54 -12.95 11.18 -13.23
N TRP A 55 -13.03 10.77 -11.98
CA TRP A 55 -12.43 9.55 -11.47
C TRP A 55 -13.43 8.78 -10.61
N HIS A 56 -13.48 7.46 -10.80
CA HIS A 56 -14.17 6.58 -9.88
C HIS A 56 -13.33 6.42 -8.63
N THR A 57 -13.87 6.83 -7.48
CA THR A 57 -13.15 6.81 -6.20
C THR A 57 -13.51 5.54 -5.42
N PHE A 58 -12.51 4.90 -4.82
CA PHE A 58 -12.67 3.79 -3.91
C PHE A 58 -11.72 3.94 -2.72
N VAL A 59 -12.23 3.75 -1.50
CA VAL A 59 -11.45 3.85 -0.27
C VAL A 59 -11.43 2.49 0.39
N ASP A 60 -10.26 2.07 0.86
CA ASP A 60 -10.08 0.84 1.61
C ASP A 60 -9.22 1.10 2.86
N SER A 61 -9.18 0.12 3.76
CA SER A 61 -8.39 0.12 4.97
C SER A 61 -7.70 -1.21 5.18
N ALA A 62 -6.51 -1.18 5.76
CA ALA A 62 -5.87 -2.38 6.28
C ALA A 62 -5.09 -2.11 7.56
N LYS A 63 -4.58 -3.19 8.14
CA LYS A 63 -3.59 -3.11 9.19
C LYS A 63 -2.24 -2.70 8.61
N VAL A 64 -1.61 -1.68 9.19
CA VAL A 64 -0.31 -1.16 8.76
C VAL A 64 0.59 -0.86 9.96
N ARG A 65 1.88 -0.70 9.71
CA ARG A 65 2.85 -0.19 10.71
C ARG A 65 3.31 1.21 10.34
N PHE A 66 3.73 1.96 11.35
CA PHE A 66 4.41 3.23 11.21
C PHE A 66 5.68 3.19 12.05
N SER A 67 6.68 3.96 11.65
CA SER A 67 7.90 4.19 12.42
C SER A 67 8.22 5.67 12.32
N CYS A 68 8.33 6.34 13.46
CA CYS A 68 8.74 7.73 13.48
C CYS A 68 10.21 7.86 13.07
N LYS A 69 10.50 8.75 12.13
CA LYS A 69 11.89 9.00 11.71
C LYS A 69 12.68 9.81 12.72
N SER A 70 12.00 10.58 13.57
CA SER A 70 12.64 11.47 14.54
C SER A 70 12.93 10.80 15.89
N CYS A 71 12.05 9.92 16.38
CA CYS A 71 12.19 9.29 17.70
C CYS A 71 12.19 7.75 17.67
N GLU A 72 12.18 7.15 16.48
CA GLU A 72 12.16 5.69 16.26
C GLU A 72 10.95 4.94 16.86
N HIS A 73 10.00 5.67 17.47
CA HIS A 73 8.79 5.09 18.00
C HIS A 73 7.98 4.42 16.88
N GLY A 74 7.78 3.12 17.01
CA GLY A 74 6.96 2.32 16.10
C GLY A 74 5.57 2.06 16.67
N TRP A 75 4.54 2.16 15.81
CA TRP A 75 3.17 1.79 16.17
C TRP A 75 2.46 1.08 15.04
N THR A 76 1.32 0.46 15.37
CA THR A 76 0.47 -0.24 14.40
C THR A 76 -0.89 0.44 14.38
N SER A 77 -1.46 0.58 13.19
CA SER A 77 -2.83 1.04 13.01
C SER A 77 -3.65 -0.05 12.35
N MET A 78 -4.85 -0.29 12.87
CA MET A 78 -5.86 -1.13 12.20
C MET A 78 -6.62 -0.37 11.11
N LYS A 79 -6.34 0.94 10.96
CA LYS A 79 -6.98 1.86 10.01
C LYS A 79 -5.91 2.54 9.14
N GLY A 80 -4.98 1.78 8.58
CA GLY A 80 -4.13 2.27 7.49
C GLY A 80 -4.99 2.53 6.26
N ARG A 81 -5.09 3.79 5.83
CA ARG A 81 -6.02 4.21 4.78
C ARG A 81 -5.34 4.26 3.42
N ILE A 82 -6.11 3.91 2.40
CA ILE A 82 -5.75 4.06 1.00
C ILE A 82 -6.96 4.58 0.22
N THR A 83 -6.72 5.48 -0.72
CA THR A 83 -7.70 5.88 -1.73
C THR A 83 -7.18 5.51 -3.10
N PHE A 84 -8.05 4.91 -3.90
CA PHE A 84 -7.85 4.65 -5.31
C PHE A 84 -8.75 5.56 -6.14
N TRP A 85 -8.22 6.04 -7.26
CA TRP A 85 -8.94 6.75 -8.31
C TRP A 85 -8.74 5.99 -9.61
N CYS A 86 -9.84 5.56 -10.22
CA CYS A 86 -9.82 4.82 -11.48
C CYS A 86 -10.42 5.63 -12.62
N ALA A 87 -9.76 5.61 -13.77
CA ALA A 87 -10.25 6.11 -15.05
C ALA A 87 -9.90 5.12 -16.15
N PHE A 88 -10.75 5.05 -17.18
CA PHE A 88 -10.57 4.16 -18.31
C PHE A 88 -11.02 4.88 -19.60
N SER A 89 -10.15 4.89 -20.61
CA SER A 89 -10.40 5.53 -21.90
C SER A 89 -9.48 4.95 -22.97
N ASN A 90 -9.95 4.83 -24.21
CA ASN A 90 -9.12 4.38 -25.35
C ASN A 90 -8.32 3.10 -25.04
N ASN A 91 -9.02 2.07 -24.53
CA ASN A 91 -8.45 0.77 -24.14
C ASN A 91 -7.32 0.83 -23.08
N THR A 92 -7.17 1.97 -22.40
CA THR A 92 -6.16 2.20 -21.39
C THR A 92 -6.79 2.67 -20.08
N GLY A 93 -6.43 2.00 -18.99
CA GLY A 93 -6.87 2.31 -17.64
C GLY A 93 -5.74 2.79 -16.75
N VAL A 94 -6.11 3.64 -15.81
CA VAL A 94 -5.22 4.12 -14.75
C VAL A 94 -5.88 3.89 -13.41
N VAL A 95 -5.14 3.26 -12.50
CA VAL A 95 -5.45 3.26 -11.07
C VAL A 95 -4.42 4.16 -10.40
N ALA A 96 -4.81 5.38 -10.07
CA ALA A 96 -4.02 6.24 -9.21
C ALA A 96 -4.32 5.91 -7.75
N TYR A 97 -3.33 5.97 -6.86
CA TYR A 97 -3.54 5.71 -5.44
C TYR A 97 -2.76 6.65 -4.53
N ARG A 98 -3.30 6.86 -3.33
CA ARG A 98 -2.62 7.59 -2.24
C ARG A 98 -2.69 6.76 -0.96
N LEU A 99 -1.53 6.59 -0.32
CA LEU A 99 -1.41 6.04 1.03
C LEU A 99 -1.42 7.21 2.02
N TYR A 100 -2.16 7.09 3.11
CA TYR A 100 -2.25 8.13 4.11
C TYR A 100 -1.36 7.82 5.31
N GLY A 101 -0.65 8.84 5.78
CA GLY A 101 0.22 8.76 6.94
C GLY A 101 -0.49 9.01 8.28
N GLN A 102 0.28 8.87 9.35
CA GLN A 102 -0.11 9.26 10.71
C GLN A 102 1.01 10.05 11.38
N GLN A 103 0.64 11.04 12.19
CA GLN A 103 1.59 11.77 13.03
C GLN A 103 2.03 10.89 14.21
N CYS A 104 3.28 11.07 14.64
CA CYS A 104 3.82 10.34 15.78
C CYS A 104 3.05 10.66 17.08
N GLY A 105 2.85 9.64 17.90
CA GLY A 105 2.27 9.76 19.22
C GLY A 105 3.10 10.60 20.19
N SER A 106 4.43 10.48 20.08
CA SER A 106 5.43 10.92 21.06
C SER A 106 6.17 12.20 20.67
N CYS A 107 5.90 12.74 19.48
CA CYS A 107 6.52 13.97 18.99
C CYS A 107 5.47 15.07 18.82
N THR A 108 5.91 16.33 18.87
CA THR A 108 5.09 17.53 18.61
C THR A 108 5.08 17.96 17.15
N GLY A 109 5.74 17.20 16.26
CA GLY A 109 5.86 17.55 14.85
C GLY A 109 4.55 17.39 14.06
N GLU A 110 4.37 18.23 13.05
CA GLU A 110 3.20 18.19 12.16
C GLU A 110 3.35 17.19 10.99
N SER A 111 4.53 16.63 10.79
CA SER A 111 4.82 15.71 9.68
C SER A 111 4.11 14.37 9.84
N TYR A 112 3.58 13.85 8.74
CA TYR A 112 3.01 12.51 8.68
C TYR A 112 4.09 11.46 8.38
N GLU A 113 4.07 10.37 9.12
CA GLU A 113 4.87 9.19 8.81
C GLU A 113 4.16 8.31 7.81
N SER A 114 4.90 7.83 6.81
CA SER A 114 4.37 6.90 5.80
C SER A 114 4.04 5.55 6.42
N ALA A 115 2.91 4.98 5.99
CA ALA A 115 2.49 3.64 6.40
C ALA A 115 3.36 2.59 5.70
N MET A 116 3.84 1.61 6.47
CA MET A 116 4.42 0.37 5.97
C MET A 116 3.32 -0.69 5.88
N TRP A 117 3.00 -1.10 4.66
CA TRP A 117 1.98 -2.10 4.39
C TRP A 117 2.56 -3.51 4.38
N TYR A 118 1.78 -4.47 4.87
CA TYR A 118 2.13 -5.88 4.74
C TYR A 118 1.78 -6.38 3.33
N PRO A 119 2.62 -7.19 2.67
CA PRO A 119 2.35 -7.69 1.32
C PRO A 119 0.98 -8.35 1.18
N GLU A 120 0.52 -9.12 2.16
CA GLU A 120 -0.79 -9.75 2.15
C GLU A 120 -1.94 -8.74 2.26
N GLU A 121 -1.74 -7.60 2.91
CA GLU A 121 -2.75 -6.53 2.98
C GLU A 121 -2.78 -5.71 1.69
N ILE A 122 -1.62 -5.53 1.03
CA ILE A 122 -1.50 -4.96 -0.32
C ILE A 122 -2.32 -5.80 -1.31
N GLU A 123 -2.15 -7.13 -1.31
CA GLU A 123 -2.89 -8.02 -2.21
C GLU A 123 -4.40 -7.92 -2.03
N LYS A 124 -4.89 -7.83 -0.80
CA LYS A 124 -6.34 -7.73 -0.55
C LYS A 124 -6.93 -6.40 -1.01
N VAL A 125 -6.26 -5.27 -0.77
CA VAL A 125 -6.78 -3.96 -1.25
C VAL A 125 -6.68 -3.85 -2.77
N LEU A 126 -5.63 -4.42 -3.38
CA LEU A 126 -5.50 -4.50 -4.84
C LEU A 126 -6.53 -5.44 -5.47
N TRP A 127 -6.88 -6.54 -4.80
CA TRP A 127 -7.96 -7.43 -5.21
C TRP A 127 -9.31 -6.71 -5.20
N ASN A 128 -9.59 -5.95 -4.14
CA ASN A 128 -10.82 -5.17 -4.01
C ASN A 128 -10.95 -4.12 -5.14
N ILE A 129 -9.88 -3.37 -5.45
CA ILE A 129 -9.92 -2.40 -6.56
C ILE A 129 -9.98 -3.08 -7.93
N CYS A 130 -9.33 -4.23 -8.12
CA CYS A 130 -9.45 -5.01 -9.36
C CYS A 130 -10.91 -5.43 -9.61
N ASN A 131 -11.59 -5.96 -8.59
CA ASN A 131 -13.01 -6.30 -8.69
C ASN A 131 -13.91 -5.08 -8.89
N ARG A 132 -13.55 -3.93 -8.30
CA ARG A 132 -14.25 -2.67 -8.53
C ARG A 132 -14.10 -2.21 -9.98
N VAL A 133 -12.90 -2.33 -10.56
CA VAL A 133 -12.63 -2.03 -11.97
C VAL A 133 -13.42 -2.95 -12.90
N ALA A 134 -13.38 -4.27 -12.64
CA ALA A 134 -14.15 -5.26 -13.38
C ALA A 134 -15.66 -4.92 -13.42
N HIS A 135 -16.20 -4.51 -12.27
CA HIS A 135 -17.60 -4.11 -12.20
C HIS A 135 -17.90 -2.79 -12.93
N VAL A 136 -17.12 -1.75 -12.67
CA VAL A 136 -17.41 -0.39 -13.15
C VAL A 136 -17.17 -0.24 -14.66
N PHE A 137 -16.10 -0.82 -15.20
CA PHE A 137 -15.68 -0.59 -16.58
C PHE A 137 -15.98 -1.75 -17.54
N TYR A 138 -16.28 -2.94 -17.00
CA TYR A 138 -16.54 -4.14 -17.80
C TYR A 138 -17.91 -4.77 -17.51
N GLY A 139 -18.72 -4.18 -16.62
CA GLY A 139 -20.07 -4.67 -16.31
C GLY A 139 -20.10 -6.03 -15.59
N LEU A 140 -18.96 -6.49 -15.05
CA LEU A 140 -18.88 -7.78 -14.37
C LEU A 140 -19.54 -7.73 -12.99
N ALA A 141 -19.90 -8.92 -12.48
CA ALA A 141 -20.46 -9.04 -11.14
C ALA A 141 -19.49 -8.47 -10.09
N ARG A 142 -20.03 -7.76 -9.09
CA ARG A 142 -19.25 -7.20 -7.99
C ARG A 142 -19.22 -8.21 -6.84
N PRO A 143 -18.12 -8.95 -6.63
CA PRO A 143 -18.01 -9.79 -5.44
C PRO A 143 -18.01 -8.92 -4.16
N PRO A 144 -18.35 -9.51 -3.00
CA PRO A 144 -18.21 -8.85 -1.72
C PRO A 144 -16.78 -8.33 -1.51
N ILE A 145 -16.66 -7.17 -0.87
CA ILE A 145 -15.35 -6.61 -0.51
C ILE A 145 -14.67 -7.58 0.46
N GLN A 146 -13.42 -7.95 0.18
CA GLN A 146 -12.64 -8.76 1.10
C GLN A 146 -12.25 -7.89 2.30
N LEU A 147 -12.91 -8.11 3.43
CA LEU A 147 -12.69 -7.38 4.68
C LEU A 147 -11.93 -8.21 5.74
N ASN A 148 -11.52 -9.44 5.41
CA ASN A 148 -10.70 -10.25 6.31
C ASN A 148 -9.26 -9.69 6.37
N ARG A 149 -9.06 -8.72 7.27
CA ARG A 149 -7.79 -8.05 7.53
C ARG A 149 -6.99 -8.80 8.59
N ARG A 150 -5.67 -8.69 8.53
CA ARG A 150 -4.77 -9.21 9.56
C ARG A 150 -5.27 -8.77 10.94
N PRO A 151 -5.48 -9.69 11.91
CA PRO A 151 -6.06 -9.33 13.19
C PRO A 151 -5.14 -8.41 13.98
N GLY A 152 -5.72 -7.64 14.89
CA GLY A 152 -4.97 -6.83 15.85
C GLY A 152 -5.78 -6.58 17.11
N LYS A 153 -5.07 -6.27 18.19
CA LYS A 153 -5.63 -5.88 19.48
C LYS A 153 -5.23 -4.42 19.74
N PRO A 154 -5.90 -3.44 19.11
CA PRO A 154 -5.54 -2.04 19.31
C PRO A 154 -5.75 -1.70 20.78
N LYS A 155 -4.70 -1.17 21.43
CA LYS A 155 -4.78 -0.76 22.85
C LYS A 155 -5.61 0.51 23.03
N ASN A 156 -5.57 1.39 22.02
CA ASN A 156 -6.21 2.70 22.03
C ASN A 156 -7.18 2.83 20.86
N PRO A 157 -8.23 3.65 20.99
CA PRO A 157 -9.10 4.00 19.88
C PRO A 157 -8.35 4.78 18.79
N HIS A 158 -9.00 4.95 17.65
CA HIS A 158 -8.46 5.71 16.54
C HIS A 158 -8.35 7.20 16.90
N ASN A 159 -7.14 7.77 16.85
CA ASN A 159 -6.94 9.21 17.02
C ASN A 159 -7.07 9.92 15.66
N SER A 160 -8.17 10.64 15.46
CA SER A 160 -8.48 11.37 14.22
C SER A 160 -7.64 12.63 14.03
N GLU A 161 -7.11 13.22 15.10
CA GLU A 161 -6.24 14.40 15.03
C GLU A 161 -4.89 14.07 14.39
N LYS A 162 -4.37 12.88 14.69
CA LYS A 162 -3.08 12.38 14.18
C LYS A 162 -3.20 11.65 12.83
N CYS A 163 -4.41 11.47 12.29
CA CYS A 163 -4.64 10.72 11.07
C CYS A 163 -4.77 11.63 9.84
N GLN A 164 -3.86 11.50 8.87
CA GLN A 164 -3.92 12.30 7.64
C GLN A 164 -5.23 12.11 6.88
N ALA A 165 -5.72 10.88 6.74
CA ALA A 165 -7.00 10.59 6.10
C ALA A 165 -8.21 11.23 6.82
N CYS A 166 -8.16 11.43 8.13
CA CYS A 166 -9.20 12.18 8.85
C CYS A 166 -9.16 13.66 8.50
N LYS A 167 -7.96 14.26 8.48
CA LYS A 167 -7.76 15.67 8.08
C LYS A 167 -8.17 15.92 6.63
N ASP A 168 -7.94 14.93 5.76
CA ASP A 168 -8.34 14.96 4.35
C ASP A 168 -9.83 14.60 4.13
N GLY A 169 -10.60 14.32 5.19
CA GLY A 169 -12.03 14.01 5.11
C GLY A 169 -12.39 12.63 4.52
N VAL A 170 -11.43 11.70 4.48
CA VAL A 170 -11.55 10.36 3.85
C VAL A 170 -12.06 9.29 4.83
N CYS A 171 -11.76 9.42 6.12
CA CYS A 171 -12.24 8.48 7.13
C CYS A 171 -13.75 8.61 7.35
N ALA A 172 -14.48 7.50 7.20
CA ALA A 172 -15.93 7.43 7.43
C ALA A 172 -16.34 7.51 8.92
N GLU A 173 -15.46 7.08 9.83
CA GLU A 173 -15.68 7.15 11.28
C GLU A 173 -14.84 8.30 11.84
N ARG A 174 -15.47 9.44 12.14
CA ARG A 174 -14.82 10.58 12.83
C ARG A 174 -14.75 10.43 14.35
N ARG A 175 -15.05 9.25 14.90
CA ARG A 175 -15.22 9.03 16.35
C ARG A 175 -14.21 8.00 16.87
#